data_AF-A0A7J7TFN1-F1
#
_entry.id   AF-A0A7J7TFN1-F1
#
_cell.length_a   1.000
_cell.length_b   1.000
_cell.length_c   1.000
_cell.angle_alpha   90.00
_cell.angle_beta   90.00
_cell.angle_gamma   90.00
#
_symmetry.space_group_name_H-M   'P 1'
#
loop_
_entity.id
_entity.type
_entity.pdbx_description
1 polymer ?
#
loop_
_entity_poly.entity_id
_entity_poly.type
_entity_poly.pdbx_seq_one_letter_code
_entity_poly.pdbx_strand_id
1 'polypeptide(L)'
;MEVVGVLGLIVVVLASGFFWVWDFLERMKSQEQAGLLGSESRTLLVIAHPDDEAMFFAPTVLGLTRLRHRVFLLCFSAGNYYNQGEIRKKELLQSCDVLGVPPSSVMIIDNRDFPDDPGVQWDTEQVASVLLQHIEVNGINLLQKERASPRL
;
A
#
# COMPACT_ATOMS: atom_id res chain seq x y z
N MET A 1 -39.50 -17.94 -35.80
CA MET A 1 -38.27 -17.14 -35.54
C MET A 1 -38.41 -16.22 -34.33
N GLU A 2 -39.61 -15.84 -33.89
CA GLU A 2 -39.79 -14.91 -32.77
C GLU A 2 -39.50 -15.50 -31.39
N VAL A 3 -39.88 -16.76 -31.14
CA VAL A 3 -39.70 -17.41 -29.82
C VAL A 3 -38.22 -17.57 -29.45
N VAL A 4 -37.35 -17.82 -30.43
CA VAL A 4 -35.91 -18.01 -30.22
C VAL A 4 -35.24 -16.67 -29.87
N GLY A 5 -35.68 -15.57 -30.48
CA GLY A 5 -35.19 -14.22 -30.16
C GLY A 5 -35.60 -13.78 -28.75
N VAL A 6 -36.84 -14.08 -28.34
CA VAL A 6 -37.33 -13.79 -26.99
C VAL A 6 -36.57 -14.60 -25.93
N LEU A 7 -36.32 -15.88 -26.18
CA LEU A 7 -35.56 -16.73 -25.25
C LEU A 7 -34.10 -16.26 -25.10
N GLY A 8 -33.47 -15.84 -26.20
CA GLY A 8 -32.12 -15.27 -26.17
C GLY A 8 -32.02 -13.98 -25.36
N LEU A 9 -33.01 -13.09 -25.50
CA LEU A 9 -33.11 -11.87 -24.71
C LEU A 9 -33.24 -12.14 -23.20
N ILE A 10 -34.06 -13.12 -22.83
CA ILE A 10 -34.22 -13.53 -21.42
C ILE A 10 -32.89 -14.02 -20.85
N VAL A 11 -32.14 -14.85 -21.58
CA VAL A 11 -30.83 -15.36 -21.12
C VAL A 11 -29.83 -14.22 -20.92
N VAL A 12 -29.78 -13.23 -21.82
CA VAL A 12 -28.88 -12.07 -21.68
C VAL A 12 -29.24 -11.21 -20.47
N VAL A 13 -30.53 -11.00 -20.20
CA VAL A 13 -30.99 -10.24 -19.03
C VAL A 13 -30.67 -10.97 -17.73
N LEU A 14 -30.88 -12.30 -17.68
CA LEU A 14 -30.57 -13.10 -16.50
C LEU A 14 -29.06 -13.18 -16.26
N ALA A 15 -28.25 -13.37 -17.30
CA ALA A 15 -26.79 -13.42 -17.18
C ALA A 15 -26.21 -12.06 -16.75
N SER A 16 -26.71 -10.96 -17.31
CA SER A 16 -26.26 -9.61 -16.90
C SER A 16 -26.70 -9.26 -15.49
N GLY A 17 -27.93 -9.61 -15.10
CA GLY A 17 -28.39 -9.48 -13.71
C GLY A 17 -27.56 -10.30 -12.72
N PHE A 18 -27.25 -11.56 -13.07
CA PHE A 18 -26.39 -12.41 -12.25
C PHE A 18 -24.97 -11.86 -12.12
N PHE A 19 -24.38 -11.39 -13.22
CA PHE A 19 -23.04 -10.78 -13.21
C PHE A 19 -23.02 -9.51 -12.34
N TRP A 20 -24.06 -8.67 -12.43
CA TRP A 20 -24.17 -7.46 -11.62
C TRP A 20 -24.35 -7.77 -10.13
N VAL A 21 -25.15 -8.80 -9.79
CA VAL A 21 -25.32 -9.27 -8.40
C VAL A 21 -24.02 -9.87 -7.87
N TRP A 22 -23.30 -10.65 -8.68
CA TRP A 22 -22.02 -11.25 -8.29
C TRP A 22 -20.97 -10.18 -8.02
N ASP A 23 -20.78 -9.24 -8.95
CA ASP A 23 -19.88 -8.10 -8.80
C ASP A 23 -20.25 -7.25 -7.58
N PHE A 24 -21.54 -6.99 -7.37
CA PHE A 24 -22.04 -6.28 -6.19
C PHE A 24 -21.72 -7.02 -4.89
N LEU A 25 -21.87 -8.35 -4.86
CA LEU A 25 -21.58 -9.18 -3.69
C LEU A 25 -20.07 -9.22 -3.37
N GLU A 26 -19.21 -9.33 -4.39
CA GLU A 26 -17.76 -9.26 -4.22
C GLU A 26 -17.32 -7.88 -3.71
N ARG A 27 -17.92 -6.81 -4.25
CA ARG A 27 -17.64 -5.44 -3.83
C ARG A 27 -18.05 -5.18 -2.38
N MET A 28 -19.18 -5.73 -1.95
CA MET A 28 -19.64 -5.71 -0.55
C MET A 28 -18.69 -6.47 0.38
N LYS A 29 -18.24 -7.68 0.00
CA LYS A 29 -17.24 -8.45 0.77
C LYS A 29 -15.91 -7.71 0.92
N SER A 30 -15.44 -7.07 -0.15
CA SER A 30 -14.21 -6.27 -0.14
C SER A 30 -14.34 -5.05 0.80
N GLN A 31 -15.50 -4.39 0.78
CA GLN A 31 -15.83 -3.30 1.71
C GLN A 31 -15.92 -3.76 3.18
N GLU A 32 -16.50 -4.93 3.44
CA GLU A 32 -16.60 -5.52 4.78
C GLU A 32 -15.23 -5.93 5.31
N GLN A 33 -14.37 -6.54 4.48
CA GLN A 33 -12.98 -6.84 4.84
C GLN A 33 -12.15 -5.58 5.08
N ALA A 34 -12.36 -4.51 4.29
CA ALA A 34 -11.78 -3.20 4.55
C ALA A 34 -12.28 -2.59 5.88
N GLY A 35 -13.56 -2.79 6.22
CA GLY A 35 -14.15 -2.38 7.50
C GLY A 35 -13.66 -3.19 8.71
N LEU A 36 -13.40 -4.49 8.53
CA LEU A 36 -12.82 -5.39 9.54
C LEU A 36 -11.36 -5.06 9.86
N LEU A 37 -10.62 -4.49 8.91
CA LEU A 37 -9.32 -3.88 9.16
C LEU A 37 -9.40 -2.55 9.93
N GLY A 38 -10.58 -2.17 10.42
CA GLY A 38 -10.76 -1.23 11.52
C GLY A 38 -10.48 0.24 11.16
N SER A 39 -11.37 1.11 11.62
CA SER A 39 -11.31 2.58 11.63
C SER A 39 -10.06 3.19 12.29
N GLU A 40 -9.08 2.39 12.71
CA GLU A 40 -7.89 2.74 13.49
C GLU A 40 -6.62 1.96 13.05
N SER A 41 -6.67 1.17 11.96
CA SER A 41 -5.47 0.42 11.54
C SER A 41 -4.36 1.36 11.07
N ARG A 42 -3.18 1.14 11.66
CA ARG A 42 -1.93 1.82 11.33
C ARG A 42 -1.20 0.98 10.30
N THR A 43 -1.00 1.53 9.12
CA THR A 43 -0.29 0.86 8.02
C THR A 43 1.07 1.53 7.83
N LEU A 44 2.15 0.73 7.77
CA LEU A 44 3.46 1.20 7.38
C LEU A 44 3.69 0.90 5.90
N LEU A 45 3.94 1.94 5.11
CA LEU A 45 4.50 1.84 3.78
C LEU A 45 6.02 1.99 3.88
N VAL A 46 6.75 0.99 3.41
CA VAL A 46 8.21 1.01 3.35
C VAL A 46 8.63 1.19 1.89
N ILE A 47 9.46 2.18 1.63
CA ILE A 47 10.02 2.46 0.29
C ILE A 47 11.54 2.59 0.35
N ALA A 48 12.21 2.39 -0.78
CA ALA A 48 13.65 2.50 -0.86
C ALA A 48 14.07 3.95 -1.12
N HIS A 49 13.40 4.62 -2.07
CA HIS A 49 13.79 5.95 -2.54
C HIS A 49 12.62 6.96 -2.58
N PRO A 50 12.91 8.27 -2.54
CA PRO A 50 11.92 9.33 -2.73
C PRO A 50 11.39 9.37 -4.17
N ASP A 51 10.15 8.91 -4.42
CA ASP A 51 9.42 8.79 -5.71
C ASP A 51 8.64 7.47 -5.79
N ASP A 52 9.14 6.42 -5.14
CA ASP A 52 8.51 5.09 -5.08
C ASP A 52 7.05 5.15 -4.61
N GLU A 53 6.73 6.07 -3.68
CA GLU A 53 5.38 6.26 -3.14
C GLU A 53 4.40 6.72 -4.23
N ALA A 54 4.84 7.58 -5.13
CA ALA A 54 4.02 8.10 -6.22
C ALA A 54 4.03 7.16 -7.42
N MET A 55 5.18 6.56 -7.73
CA MET A 55 5.37 5.72 -8.91
C MET A 55 4.70 4.36 -8.77
N PHE A 56 4.80 3.73 -7.60
CA PHE A 56 4.31 2.36 -7.38
C PHE A 56 3.11 2.28 -6.45
N PHE A 57 3.04 3.16 -5.44
CA PHE A 57 2.10 3.00 -4.33
C PHE A 57 0.98 4.03 -4.27
N ALA A 58 0.93 5.02 -5.18
CA ALA A 58 -0.07 6.08 -5.13
C ALA A 58 -1.52 5.54 -5.08
N PRO A 59 -1.93 4.55 -5.90
CA PRO A 59 -3.28 3.99 -5.81
C PRO A 59 -3.57 3.37 -4.45
N THR A 60 -2.59 2.69 -3.86
CA THR A 60 -2.70 2.03 -2.55
C THR A 60 -2.81 3.05 -1.43
N VAL A 61 -1.94 4.06 -1.40
CA VAL A 61 -1.95 5.12 -0.39
C VAL A 61 -3.27 5.88 -0.44
N LEU A 62 -3.72 6.28 -1.64
CA LEU A 62 -5.01 6.94 -1.81
C LEU A 62 -6.20 6.08 -1.37
N GLY A 63 -6.14 4.76 -1.62
CA GLY A 63 -7.15 3.82 -1.13
C GLY A 63 -7.21 3.78 0.40
N LEU A 64 -6.05 3.66 1.05
CA LEU A 64 -5.94 3.61 2.51
C LEU A 64 -6.37 4.94 3.16
N THR A 65 -5.95 6.08 2.61
CA THR A 65 -6.33 7.39 3.15
C THR A 65 -7.82 7.69 2.98
N ARG A 66 -8.44 7.27 1.86
CA ARG A 66 -9.89 7.35 1.66
C ARG A 66 -10.68 6.52 2.67
N LEU A 67 -10.15 5.36 3.05
CA LEU A 67 -10.70 4.50 4.09
C LEU A 67 -10.39 4.99 5.51
N ARG A 68 -9.75 6.16 5.66
CA ARG A 68 -9.34 6.76 6.94
C ARG A 68 -8.35 5.90 7.74
N HIS A 69 -7.58 5.04 7.07
CA HIS A 69 -6.45 4.37 7.71
C HIS A 69 -5.31 5.35 7.97
N ARG A 70 -4.59 5.14 9.07
CA ARG A 70 -3.42 5.95 9.40
C ARG A 70 -2.20 5.36 8.72
N VAL A 71 -1.73 6.04 7.67
CA VAL A 71 -0.56 5.61 6.90
C VAL A 71 0.69 6.28 7.47
N PHE A 72 1.69 5.47 7.75
CA PHE A 72 3.06 5.87 8.06
C PHE A 72 3.94 5.50 6.87
N LEU A 73 4.92 6.33 6.55
CA LEU A 73 5.86 6.10 5.46
C LEU A 73 7.28 6.10 6.00
N LEU A 74 8.03 5.04 5.70
CA LEU A 74 9.45 4.93 5.99
C LEU A 74 10.22 4.79 4.69
N CYS A 75 11.09 5.76 4.40
CA CYS A 75 11.99 5.75 3.25
C CYS A 75 13.42 5.44 3.72
N PHE A 76 14.05 4.42 3.14
CA PHE A 76 15.38 3.95 3.57
C PHE A 76 16.55 4.80 3.09
N SER A 77 16.36 5.62 2.06
CA SER A 77 17.41 6.48 1.53
C SER A 77 16.90 7.88 1.18
N ALA A 78 17.78 8.89 1.25
CA ALA A 78 17.49 10.23 0.78
C ALA A 78 17.46 10.34 -0.76
N GLY A 79 17.76 9.26 -1.50
CA GLY A 79 17.77 9.27 -2.96
C GLY A 79 18.94 10.09 -3.54
N ASN A 80 20.10 10.05 -2.88
CA ASN A 80 21.21 10.96 -3.15
C ASN A 80 22.18 10.50 -4.26
N TYR A 81 21.81 9.53 -5.12
CA TYR A 81 22.71 9.04 -6.17
C TYR A 81 23.28 10.15 -7.07
N TYR A 82 22.44 11.13 -7.43
CA TYR A 82 22.84 12.29 -8.24
C TYR A 82 23.21 13.55 -7.43
N ASN A 83 23.52 13.41 -6.14
CA ASN A 83 23.74 14.54 -5.19
C ASN A 83 22.52 15.47 -5.04
N GLN A 84 21.31 14.91 -5.16
CA GLN A 84 20.04 15.64 -5.10
C GLN A 84 19.18 15.29 -3.87
N GLY A 85 19.76 14.62 -2.87
CA GLY A 85 19.00 14.08 -1.74
C GLY A 85 18.22 15.13 -0.95
N GLU A 86 18.78 16.33 -0.74
CA GLU A 86 18.06 17.42 -0.06
C GLU A 86 16.82 17.91 -0.81
N ILE A 87 16.86 17.87 -2.14
CA ILE A 87 15.73 18.27 -2.99
C ILE A 87 14.69 17.14 -2.95
N ARG A 88 15.13 15.90 -3.18
CA ARG A 88 14.27 14.71 -3.20
C ARG A 88 13.56 14.45 -1.86
N LYS A 89 14.22 14.73 -0.74
CA LYS A 89 13.57 14.70 0.59
C LYS A 89 12.37 15.65 0.68
N LYS A 90 12.51 16.87 0.15
CA LYS A 90 11.42 17.86 0.13
C LYS A 90 10.32 17.44 -0.83
N GLU A 91 10.68 16.91 -1.99
CA GLU A 91 9.73 16.39 -2.98
C GLU A 91 8.90 15.25 -2.41
N LEU A 92 9.51 14.28 -1.70
CA LEU A 92 8.79 13.20 -1.03
C LEU A 92 7.80 13.73 0.02
N LEU A 93 8.20 14.68 0.86
CA LEU A 93 7.29 15.26 1.84
C LEU A 93 6.10 15.97 1.17
N GLN A 94 6.33 16.69 0.08
CA GLN A 94 5.27 17.35 -0.70
C GLN A 94 4.36 16.33 -1.40
N SER A 95 4.94 15.28 -1.98
CA SER A 95 4.20 14.18 -2.61
C SER A 95 3.30 13.46 -1.58
N CYS A 96 3.84 13.16 -0.40
CA CYS A 96 3.09 12.56 0.69
C CYS A 96 1.90 13.42 1.14
N ASP A 97 2.10 14.74 1.26
CA ASP A 97 1.04 15.69 1.61
C ASP A 97 -0.11 15.64 0.58
N VAL A 98 0.21 15.59 -0.72
CA VAL A 98 -0.78 15.41 -1.79
C VAL A 98 -1.51 14.06 -1.70
N LEU A 99 -0.82 13.00 -1.30
CA LEU A 99 -1.41 11.66 -1.11
C LEU A 99 -2.25 11.54 0.17
N GLY A 100 -2.25 12.57 1.03
CA GLY A 100 -2.99 12.61 2.30
C GLY A 100 -2.24 11.97 3.47
N VAL A 101 -0.92 11.84 3.36
CA VAL A 101 -0.04 11.36 4.43
C VAL A 101 0.62 12.57 5.10
N PRO A 102 0.34 12.85 6.39
CA PRO A 102 0.89 14.02 7.05
C PRO A 102 2.41 13.89 7.22
N PRO A 103 3.19 15.00 7.12
CA PRO A 103 4.63 14.97 7.27
C PRO A 103 5.13 14.36 8.59
N SER A 104 4.34 14.45 9.66
CA SER A 104 4.65 13.83 10.96
C SER A 104 4.63 12.30 10.96
N SER A 105 4.07 11.68 9.91
CA SER A 105 4.04 10.23 9.71
C SER A 105 5.01 9.77 8.63
N VAL A 106 5.89 10.66 8.15
CA VAL A 106 6.94 10.35 7.17
C VAL A 106 8.30 10.39 7.86
N MET A 107 9.06 9.30 7.73
CA MET A 107 10.44 9.21 8.19
C MET A 107 11.34 8.87 7.01
N ILE A 108 12.41 9.65 6.85
CA ILE A 108 13.42 9.42 5.81
C ILE A 108 14.73 9.11 6.51
N ILE A 109 15.30 7.96 6.22
CA ILE A 109 16.60 7.55 6.72
C ILE A 109 17.66 8.16 5.81
N ASP A 110 18.55 8.93 6.43
CA ASP A 110 19.70 9.55 5.79
C ASP A 110 20.96 9.03 6.49
N ASN A 111 21.23 7.74 6.26
CA ASN A 111 22.34 7.02 6.88
C ASN A 111 23.24 6.41 5.80
N ARG A 112 24.55 6.38 6.06
CA ARG A 112 25.58 5.80 5.18
C ARG A 112 25.42 4.30 5.00
N ASP A 113 24.71 3.64 5.90
CA ASP A 113 24.43 2.20 5.84
C ASP A 113 23.44 1.84 4.72
N PHE A 114 22.66 2.81 4.23
CA PHE A 114 21.66 2.63 3.16
C PHE A 114 21.89 3.62 2.00
N PRO A 115 23.03 3.52 1.30
CA PRO A 115 23.33 4.41 0.18
C PRO A 115 22.36 4.14 -0.97
N ASP A 116 21.94 5.22 -1.65
CA ASP A 116 21.27 5.15 -2.95
C ASP A 116 22.34 4.85 -4.02
N ASP A 117 22.67 3.57 -4.19
CA ASP A 117 23.62 3.07 -5.19
C ASP A 117 23.15 1.71 -5.72
N PRO A 118 22.82 1.59 -7.03
CA PRO A 118 22.39 0.34 -7.65
C PRO A 118 23.41 -0.81 -7.55
N GLY A 119 24.69 -0.50 -7.35
CA GLY A 119 25.77 -1.46 -7.20
C GLY A 119 25.98 -1.99 -5.78
N VAL A 120 25.28 -1.42 -4.79
CA VAL A 120 25.44 -1.78 -3.37
C VAL A 120 24.21 -2.55 -2.89
N GLN A 121 24.44 -3.70 -2.23
CA GLN A 121 23.39 -4.40 -1.51
C GLN A 121 23.39 -3.96 -0.04
N TRP A 122 22.22 -3.60 0.47
CA TRP A 122 22.05 -3.28 1.88
C TRP A 122 22.11 -4.53 2.73
N ASP A 123 22.66 -4.38 3.94
CA ASP A 123 22.66 -5.44 4.94
C ASP A 123 21.22 -5.70 5.43
N THR A 124 20.72 -6.91 5.17
CA THR A 124 19.37 -7.30 5.52
C THR A 124 19.11 -7.29 7.02
N GLU A 125 20.13 -7.56 7.85
CA GLU A 125 19.99 -7.54 9.31
C GLU A 125 19.80 -6.11 9.81
N GLN A 126 20.54 -5.16 9.24
CA GLN A 126 20.40 -3.74 9.55
C GLN A 126 19.05 -3.18 9.10
N VAL A 127 18.61 -3.52 7.88
CA VAL A 127 17.27 -3.15 7.39
C VAL A 127 16.20 -3.69 8.34
N ALA A 128 16.27 -4.96 8.72
CA ALA A 128 15.32 -5.58 9.64
C ALA A 128 15.33 -4.90 11.01
N SER A 129 16.51 -4.60 11.56
CA SER A 129 16.63 -3.91 12.85
C SER A 129 15.95 -2.54 12.83
N VAL A 130 16.19 -1.74 11.79
CA VAL A 130 15.59 -0.40 11.66
C VAL A 130 14.08 -0.50 11.46
N LEU A 131 13.60 -1.46 10.66
CA LEU A 131 12.18 -1.74 10.49
C LEU A 131 11.50 -2.07 11.81
N LEU A 132 12.05 -3.03 12.56
CA LEU A 132 11.49 -3.46 13.85
C LEU A 132 11.44 -2.30 14.84
N GLN A 133 12.51 -1.52 14.95
CA GLN A 133 12.55 -0.33 15.79
C GLN A 133 11.46 0.68 15.39
N HIS A 134 11.28 0.93 14.09
CA HIS A 134 10.26 1.87 13.61
C HIS A 134 8.84 1.37 13.90
N ILE A 135 8.59 0.06 13.74
CA ILE A 135 7.31 -0.59 14.03
C ILE A 135 6.97 -0.46 15.53
N GLU A 136 7.93 -0.75 16.40
CA GLU A 136 7.76 -0.67 17.86
C GLU A 136 7.44 0.77 18.31
N VAL A 137 8.21 1.75 17.84
CA VAL A 137 8.03 3.18 18.22
C VAL A 137 6.68 3.72 17.76
N ASN A 138 6.19 3.31 16.59
CA ASN A 138 4.94 3.82 16.02
C ASN A 138 3.71 2.94 16.34
N GLY A 139 3.88 1.83 17.07
CA GLY A 139 2.82 0.89 17.42
C GLY A 139 2.07 0.37 16.20
N ILE A 140 2.81 0.05 15.13
CA ILE A 140 2.24 -0.40 13.86
C ILE A 140 2.00 -1.90 13.95
N ASN A 141 0.78 -2.35 13.62
CA ASN A 141 0.46 -3.77 13.67
C ASN A 141 1.03 -4.47 12.43
N LEU A 142 2.07 -5.28 12.62
CA LEU A 142 2.61 -6.11 11.55
C LEU A 142 1.65 -7.30 11.30
N LEU A 143 0.85 -7.22 10.24
CA LEU A 143 0.06 -8.37 9.80
C LEU A 143 0.99 -9.35 9.06
N GLN A 144 1.58 -10.29 9.80
CA GLN A 144 2.14 -11.49 9.18
C GLN A 144 0.98 -12.40 8.77
N LYS A 145 0.86 -12.67 7.46
CA LYS A 145 0.06 -13.79 6.99
C LYS A 145 0.74 -15.06 7.50
N GLU A 146 0.23 -15.61 8.60
CA GLU A 146 0.66 -16.90 9.11
C GLU A 146 0.57 -17.92 7.95
N ARG A 147 1.71 -18.47 7.54
CA ARG A 147 1.69 -19.61 6.61
C ARG A 147 0.95 -20.71 7.36
N ALA A 148 -0.19 -21.14 6.81
CA ALA A 148 -0.91 -22.30 7.30
C ALA A 148 0.10 -23.44 7.52
N SER A 149 0.27 -23.84 8.79
CA SER A 149 1.09 -24.98 9.17
C SER A 149 0.64 -26.21 8.38
N PRO A 150 1.55 -26.94 7.70
CA PRO A 150 1.20 -28.23 7.15
C PRO A 150 1.02 -29.18 8.34
N ARG A 151 -0.24 -29.38 8.73
CA ARG A 151 -0.57 -30.49 9.64
C ARG A 151 -0.23 -31.79 8.92
N LEU A 152 0.82 -32.45 9.40
CA LEU A 152 1.01 -33.89 9.29
C LEU A 152 -0.13 -34.62 10.00
#